data_AF-A0AAV1HHT1-F1
#
_entry.id   AF-A0AAV1HHT1-F1
#
_cell.length_a   1.000
_cell.length_b   1.000
_cell.length_c   1.000
_cell.angle_alpha   90.00
_cell.angle_beta   90.00
_cell.angle_gamma   90.00
#
_symmetry.space_group_name_H-M   'P 1'
#
loop_
_entity.id
_entity.type
_entity.pdbx_description
1 polymer ?
#
loop_
_entity_poly.entity_id
_entity_poly.type
_entity_poly.pdbx_seq_one_letter_code
_entity_poly.pdbx_strand_id
1 'polypeptide(L)'
;MLLLQCTSVQSETESHAKCGDNVTLKCSGVESMEFISVAWYKFDKQKPHGIVRRDKGEDNIQDYNFTRPTVFKEDQSLFLSSVVPDDSGLFECEITADLGHTNLHSKVKLTVNECENELMTTITYEQNSTQTPSHGREEDLPVQWSITGVVAVGLAKIILSANIILVTRAVQTWSSRQRRQQW
;
A
#
# COMPACT_ATOMS: atom_id res chain seq x y z
N MET A 1 27.60 -7.94 13.41
CA MET A 1 26.80 -7.75 12.18
C MET A 1 25.56 -6.95 12.58
N LEU A 2 25.57 -5.63 12.37
CA LEU A 2 24.35 -4.83 12.56
C LEU A 2 23.43 -5.10 11.38
N LEU A 3 22.17 -5.44 11.67
CA LEU A 3 21.10 -5.38 10.68
C LEU A 3 20.56 -3.95 10.68
N LEU A 4 20.92 -3.18 9.67
CA LEU A 4 20.23 -1.93 9.34
C LEU A 4 18.84 -2.29 8.80
N GLN A 5 17.86 -2.36 9.71
CA GLN A 5 16.45 -2.38 9.31
C GLN A 5 16.09 -0.97 8.82
N CYS A 6 16.25 -0.76 7.51
CA CYS A 6 15.64 0.38 6.82
C CYS A 6 14.12 0.17 6.82
N THR A 7 13.46 0.62 7.88
CA THR A 7 12.02 0.83 7.89
C THR A 7 11.73 2.06 7.04
N SER A 8 11.34 1.85 5.78
CA SER A 8 10.80 2.93 4.95
C SER A 8 9.53 3.45 5.63
N VAL A 9 9.57 4.69 6.10
CA VAL A 9 8.38 5.38 6.61
C VAL A 9 7.53 5.73 5.40
N GLN A 10 6.59 4.84 5.06
CA GLN A 10 5.57 5.13 4.06
C GLN A 10 4.65 6.21 4.63
N SER A 11 4.78 7.43 4.11
CA SER A 11 3.88 8.53 4.44
C SER A 11 2.55 8.29 3.74
N GLU A 12 1.52 8.00 4.54
CA GLU A 12 0.12 8.01 4.14
C GLU A 12 -0.50 9.34 4.55
N THR A 13 -1.03 10.09 3.59
CA THR A 13 -1.71 11.36 3.80
C THR A 13 -3.22 11.16 3.60
N GLU A 14 -4.05 11.76 4.45
CA GLU A 14 -5.52 11.71 4.27
C GLU A 14 -6.02 12.92 3.47
N SER A 15 -6.99 12.68 2.58
CA SER A 15 -7.65 13.70 1.77
C SER A 15 -9.15 13.50 1.83
N HIS A 16 -9.89 14.58 2.10
CA HIS A 16 -11.35 14.57 2.20
C HIS A 16 -11.96 15.50 1.16
N ALA A 17 -13.03 15.05 0.52
CA ALA A 17 -13.77 15.80 -0.49
C ALA A 17 -15.28 15.53 -0.38
N LYS A 18 -16.10 16.45 -0.89
CA LYS A 18 -17.51 16.17 -1.16
C LYS A 18 -17.67 15.54 -2.54
N CYS A 19 -18.76 14.80 -2.73
CA CYS A 19 -19.16 14.40 -4.08
C CYS A 19 -19.35 15.64 -4.99
N GLY A 20 -18.83 15.57 -6.21
CA GLY A 20 -18.81 16.67 -7.18
C GLY A 20 -17.57 17.56 -7.11
N ASP A 21 -16.75 17.48 -6.05
CA ASP A 21 -15.53 18.29 -5.92
C ASP A 21 -14.45 17.89 -6.94
N ASN A 22 -13.54 18.82 -7.21
CA ASN A 22 -12.31 18.55 -7.96
C ASN A 22 -11.15 18.36 -6.99
N VAL A 23 -10.48 17.21 -7.03
CA VAL A 23 -9.44 16.80 -6.09
C VAL A 23 -8.08 16.71 -6.77
N THR A 24 -7.02 17.13 -6.07
CA THR A 24 -5.63 16.92 -6.50
C THR A 24 -4.90 16.12 -5.41
N LEU A 25 -4.51 14.89 -5.72
CA LEU A 25 -3.76 14.03 -4.81
C LEU A 25 -2.27 14.32 -4.97
N LYS A 26 -1.62 14.89 -3.94
CA LYS A 26 -0.22 15.31 -4.05
C LYS A 26 0.74 14.13 -4.08
N CYS A 27 1.63 14.08 -5.08
CA CYS A 27 2.76 13.15 -5.07
C CYS A 27 3.91 13.75 -4.23
N SER A 28 4.18 13.19 -3.05
CA SER A 28 5.24 13.71 -2.18
C SER A 28 6.63 13.23 -2.61
N GLY A 29 7.61 14.14 -2.65
CA GLY A 29 9.03 13.84 -2.88
C GLY A 29 9.54 14.00 -4.32
N VAL A 30 8.64 14.27 -5.29
CA VAL A 30 9.00 14.61 -6.68
C VAL A 30 9.96 15.80 -6.75
N GLU A 31 9.67 16.86 -5.97
CA GLU A 31 10.44 18.12 -5.95
C GLU A 31 11.92 17.95 -5.53
N SER A 32 12.24 16.85 -4.83
CA SER A 32 13.55 16.60 -4.22
C SER A 32 14.39 15.54 -4.95
N MET A 33 13.93 15.02 -6.09
CA MET A 33 14.46 13.78 -6.66
C MET A 33 14.59 13.81 -8.19
N GLU A 34 15.69 13.26 -8.70
CA GLU A 34 15.81 12.89 -10.10
C GLU A 34 15.17 11.52 -10.38
N PHE A 35 14.26 11.47 -11.35
CA PHE A 35 13.40 10.34 -11.62
C PHE A 35 13.28 10.01 -13.10
N ILE A 36 13.07 8.73 -13.42
CA ILE A 36 12.81 8.24 -14.79
C ILE A 36 11.32 8.37 -15.11
N SER A 37 10.43 8.15 -14.13
CA SER A 37 8.98 8.20 -14.33
C SER A 37 8.18 8.37 -13.05
N VAL A 38 6.95 8.86 -13.19
CA VAL A 38 5.93 8.83 -12.13
C VAL A 38 4.74 7.99 -12.59
N ALA A 39 4.24 7.12 -11.72
CA ALA A 39 3.04 6.30 -11.94
C ALA A 39 2.07 6.43 -10.77
N TRP A 40 0.77 6.45 -11.07
CA TRP A 40 -0.30 6.44 -10.07
C TRP A 40 -1.10 5.14 -10.13
N TYR A 41 -1.44 4.62 -8.95
CA TYR A 41 -2.26 3.43 -8.78
C TYR A 41 -3.41 3.70 -7.79
N LYS A 42 -4.56 3.05 -8.01
CA LYS A 42 -5.60 2.87 -6.96
C LYS A 42 -5.55 1.43 -6.46
N PHE A 43 -5.63 1.23 -5.15
CA PHE A 43 -5.67 -0.10 -4.55
C PHE A 43 -7.12 -0.58 -4.35
N ASP A 44 -7.47 -1.74 -4.91
CA ASP A 44 -8.65 -2.54 -4.53
C ASP A 44 -8.17 -3.81 -3.82
N LYS A 45 -8.62 -4.04 -2.57
CA LYS A 45 -8.26 -5.23 -1.76
C LYS A 45 -6.76 -5.57 -1.78
N GLN A 46 -5.92 -4.55 -1.59
CA GLN A 46 -4.45 -4.62 -1.65
C GLN A 46 -3.82 -4.91 -3.03
N LYS A 47 -4.62 -5.09 -4.09
CA LYS A 47 -4.13 -5.17 -5.46
C LYS A 47 -4.03 -3.78 -6.08
N PRO A 48 -2.84 -3.32 -6.54
CA PRO A 48 -2.73 -2.07 -7.28
C PRO A 48 -3.38 -2.23 -8.66
N HIS A 49 -4.17 -1.23 -9.04
CA HIS A 49 -4.70 -1.03 -10.38
C HIS A 49 -4.09 0.27 -10.92
N GLY A 50 -3.40 0.17 -12.05
CA GLY A 50 -2.78 1.33 -12.70
C GLY A 50 -3.83 2.36 -13.08
N ILE A 51 -3.51 3.63 -12.87
CA ILE A 51 -4.30 4.76 -13.34
C ILE A 51 -3.61 5.33 -14.56
N VAL A 52 -2.42 5.89 -14.34
CA VAL A 52 -1.67 6.62 -15.36
C VAL A 52 -0.18 6.62 -15.02
N ARG A 53 0.69 6.60 -16.04
CA ARG A 53 2.15 6.74 -15.93
C ARG A 53 2.65 7.79 -16.90
N ARG A 54 3.67 8.55 -16.50
CA ARG A 54 4.40 9.51 -17.34
C ARG A 54 5.90 9.31 -17.14
N ASP A 55 6.63 9.14 -18.24
CA ASP A 55 8.10 9.11 -18.23
C ASP A 55 8.67 10.54 -18.31
N LYS A 56 9.85 10.79 -17.72
CA LYS A 56 10.42 12.13 -17.59
C LYS A 56 10.85 12.69 -18.95
N GLY A 57 10.37 13.89 -19.26
CA GLY A 57 10.77 14.64 -20.46
C GLY A 57 10.07 14.22 -21.75
N GLU A 58 9.20 13.21 -21.70
CA GLU A 58 8.32 12.84 -22.79
C GLU A 58 6.87 13.24 -22.46
N ASP A 59 6.11 13.63 -23.48
CA ASP A 59 4.65 13.85 -23.35
C ASP A 59 3.86 12.53 -23.50
N ASN A 60 4.58 11.40 -23.47
CA ASN A 60 4.04 10.06 -23.54
C ASN A 60 3.39 9.69 -22.20
N ILE A 61 2.09 9.93 -22.11
CA ILE A 61 1.25 9.50 -21.00
C ILE A 61 0.71 8.10 -21.32
N GLN A 62 1.08 7.10 -20.50
CA GLN A 62 0.51 5.76 -20.55
C GLN A 62 -0.71 5.71 -19.63
N ASP A 63 -1.91 5.67 -20.22
CA ASP A 63 -3.17 5.40 -19.52
C ASP A 63 -3.39 3.88 -19.39
N TYR A 64 -3.85 3.43 -18.22
CA TYR A 64 -4.14 2.01 -17.95
C TYR A 64 -5.63 1.64 -18.05
N ASN A 65 -6.46 2.54 -18.62
CA ASN A 65 -7.92 2.46 -18.70
C ASN A 65 -8.59 2.55 -17.32
N PHE A 66 -8.21 3.57 -16.54
CA PHE A 66 -8.95 3.87 -15.32
C PHE A 66 -10.40 4.27 -15.65
N THR A 67 -11.34 3.92 -14.78
CA THR A 67 -12.79 4.13 -15.01
C THR A 67 -13.18 5.60 -15.26
N ARG A 68 -12.32 6.55 -14.88
CA ARG A 68 -12.57 8.00 -14.97
C ARG A 68 -11.38 8.68 -15.64
N PRO A 69 -11.59 9.74 -16.46
CA PRO A 69 -10.49 10.55 -16.97
C PRO A 69 -9.65 11.11 -15.81
N THR A 70 -8.33 11.06 -15.96
CA THR A 70 -7.40 11.65 -14.99
C THR A 70 -6.37 12.52 -15.71
N VAL A 71 -5.81 13.49 -14.99
CA VAL A 71 -4.79 14.40 -15.55
C VAL A 71 -3.66 14.55 -14.56
N PHE A 72 -2.42 14.41 -15.03
CA PHE A 72 -1.25 14.82 -14.25
C PHE A 72 -1.14 16.35 -14.21
N LYS A 73 -0.96 16.92 -13.02
CA LYS A 73 -0.54 18.31 -12.83
C LYS A 73 0.97 18.48 -13.08
N GLU A 74 1.44 19.73 -13.04
CA GLU A 74 2.86 20.10 -13.26
C GLU A 74 3.79 19.48 -12.21
N ASP A 75 3.33 19.38 -10.96
CA ASP A 75 4.00 18.75 -9.82
C ASP A 75 3.85 17.21 -9.79
N GLN A 76 3.40 16.61 -10.89
CA GLN A 76 3.09 15.17 -11.04
C GLN A 76 1.97 14.65 -10.13
N SER A 77 1.22 15.55 -9.49
CA SER A 77 0.03 15.22 -8.71
C SER A 77 -1.12 14.73 -9.59
N LEU A 78 -1.92 13.79 -9.09
CA LEU A 78 -3.07 13.24 -9.82
C LEU A 78 -4.30 14.13 -9.63
N PHE A 79 -4.87 14.62 -10.72
CA PHE A 79 -6.12 15.37 -10.72
C PHE A 79 -7.30 14.45 -11.04
N LEU A 80 -8.32 14.48 -10.19
CA LEU A 80 -9.60 13.81 -10.33
C LEU A 80 -10.70 14.87 -10.34
N SER A 81 -11.45 14.98 -11.44
CA SER A 81 -12.55 15.92 -11.57
C SER A 81 -13.89 15.30 -11.14
N SER A 82 -14.71 16.08 -10.43
CA SER A 82 -16.07 15.69 -10.01
C SER A 82 -16.16 14.31 -9.38
N VAL A 83 -15.42 14.12 -8.29
CA VAL A 83 -15.29 12.83 -7.58
C VAL A 83 -16.63 12.35 -7.02
N VAL A 84 -16.85 11.03 -6.95
CA VAL A 84 -18.03 10.39 -6.34
C VAL A 84 -17.60 9.47 -5.20
N PRO A 85 -18.49 8.93 -4.34
CA PRO A 85 -18.10 8.04 -3.24
C PRO A 85 -17.21 6.85 -3.66
N ASP A 86 -17.45 6.27 -4.83
CA ASP A 86 -16.64 5.19 -5.44
C ASP A 86 -15.21 5.64 -5.86
N ASP A 87 -14.91 6.94 -5.88
CA ASP A 87 -13.53 7.44 -5.96
C ASP A 87 -12.72 7.05 -4.74
N SER A 88 -13.34 6.96 -3.56
CA SER A 88 -12.69 6.71 -2.27
C SER A 88 -11.82 5.46 -2.27
N GLY A 89 -10.73 5.51 -1.51
CA GLY A 89 -9.79 4.41 -1.38
C GLY A 89 -8.35 4.89 -1.20
N LEU A 90 -7.42 3.94 -1.23
CA LEU A 90 -6.00 4.20 -1.12
C LEU A 90 -5.40 4.35 -2.53
N PHE A 91 -4.75 5.48 -2.76
CA PHE A 91 -3.98 5.78 -3.95
C PHE A 91 -2.49 5.77 -3.60
N GLU A 92 -1.64 5.37 -4.54
CA GLU A 92 -0.18 5.43 -4.41
C GLU A 92 0.43 6.12 -5.62
N CYS A 93 1.32 7.08 -5.36
CA CYS A 93 2.26 7.61 -6.33
C CYS A 93 3.59 6.85 -6.19
N GLU A 94 4.02 6.20 -7.26
CA GLU A 94 5.35 5.61 -7.40
C GLU A 94 6.23 6.54 -8.24
N ILE A 95 7.37 6.93 -7.68
CA ILE A 95 8.43 7.63 -8.39
C ILE A 95 9.54 6.61 -8.67
N THR A 96 9.71 6.24 -9.93
CA THR A 96 10.84 5.41 -10.36
C THR A 96 12.09 6.29 -10.44
N ALA A 97 13.06 6.01 -9.58
CA ALA A 97 14.25 6.81 -9.42
C ALA A 97 15.27 6.60 -10.57
N ASP A 98 16.14 7.59 -10.79
CA ASP A 98 17.33 7.40 -11.62
C ASP A 98 18.30 6.36 -11.00
N LEU A 99 19.16 5.78 -11.85
CA LEU A 99 20.13 4.76 -11.44
C LEU A 99 20.98 5.21 -10.23
N GLY A 100 21.10 4.34 -9.24
CA GLY A 100 21.82 4.60 -7.99
C GLY A 100 20.98 5.25 -6.88
N HIS A 101 19.74 5.63 -7.15
CA HIS A 101 18.79 6.11 -6.16
C HIS A 101 17.70 5.06 -5.83
N THR A 102 16.84 5.34 -4.85
CA THR A 102 15.79 4.41 -4.37
C THR A 102 14.41 4.92 -4.79
N ASN A 103 13.59 4.08 -5.42
CA ASN A 103 12.20 4.42 -5.75
C ASN A 103 11.44 4.94 -4.53
N LEU A 104 10.62 5.97 -4.72
CA LEU A 104 9.77 6.54 -3.67
C LEU A 104 8.32 6.13 -3.88
N HIS A 105 7.64 5.81 -2.79
CA HIS A 105 6.21 5.50 -2.77
C HIS A 105 5.52 6.43 -1.76
N SER A 106 4.56 7.23 -2.22
CA SER A 106 3.75 8.13 -1.39
C SER A 106 2.29 7.73 -1.49
N LYS A 107 1.62 7.56 -0.35
CA LYS A 107 0.24 7.09 -0.28
C LYS A 107 -0.71 8.21 0.08
N VAL A 108 -1.87 8.24 -0.58
CA VAL A 108 -2.95 9.18 -0.26
C VAL A 108 -4.26 8.42 -0.13
N LYS A 109 -4.87 8.51 1.05
CA LYS A 109 -6.19 7.94 1.33
C LYS A 109 -7.25 9.00 1.03
N LEU A 110 -7.99 8.82 -0.06
CA LEU A 110 -9.09 9.70 -0.43
C LEU A 110 -10.40 9.18 0.18
N THR A 111 -11.12 10.05 0.86
CA THR A 111 -12.49 9.81 1.34
C THR A 111 -13.42 10.86 0.73
N VAL A 112 -14.36 10.42 -0.09
CA VAL A 112 -15.39 11.26 -0.71
C VAL A 112 -16.71 11.02 -0.01
N ASN A 113 -17.29 12.09 0.53
CA ASN A 113 -18.59 12.04 1.20
C ASN A 113 -19.72 11.71 0.19
N GLU A 114 -20.82 11.16 0.70
CA GLU A 114 -22.01 10.88 -0.11
C GLU A 114 -22.49 12.12 -0.89
N CYS A 115 -23.05 11.88 -2.07
CA CYS A 115 -23.68 12.94 -2.85
C CYS A 115 -24.95 13.40 -2.13
N GLU A 116 -24.98 14.68 -1.78
CA GLU A 116 -26.21 15.33 -1.31
C GLU A 116 -27.23 15.23 -2.45
N ASN A 117 -28.16 14.29 -2.34
CA ASN A 117 -29.25 14.14 -3.30
C ASN A 117 -30.13 15.39 -3.20
N GLU A 118 -29.94 16.37 -4.09
CA GLU A 118 -30.95 17.40 -4.39
C GLU A 118 -32.17 16.76 -5.10
N LEU A 119 -32.78 15.78 -4.44
CA LEU A 119 -34.09 15.27 -4.80
C LEU A 119 -35.11 16.36 -4.47
N MET A 120 -35.42 17.16 -5.48
CA MET A 120 -36.51 18.12 -5.60
C MET A 120 -37.58 17.96 -4.51
N THR A 121 -37.70 18.96 -3.63
CA THR A 121 -38.67 18.99 -2.53
C THR A 121 -40.10 18.73 -3.02
N THR A 122 -40.58 17.50 -2.85
CA THR A 122 -41.96 17.11 -3.16
C THR A 122 -42.54 16.26 -2.03
N ILE A 123 -43.03 16.98 -1.02
CA ILE A 123 -44.18 16.67 -0.16
C ILE A 123 -44.32 15.21 0.33
N THR A 124 -43.87 15.03 1.58
CA THR A 124 -44.57 14.33 2.67
C THR A 124 -45.63 13.27 2.33
N TYR A 125 -45.31 12.01 2.60
CA TYR A 125 -46.28 11.05 3.14
C TYR A 125 -45.69 10.39 4.38
N GLU A 126 -46.34 10.60 5.53
CA GLU A 126 -46.03 9.92 6.78
C GLU A 126 -46.45 8.44 6.70
N GLN A 127 -45.57 7.52 7.09
CA GLN A 127 -46.00 6.31 7.79
C GLN A 127 -45.13 6.12 9.04
N ASN A 128 -45.82 6.08 10.19
CA ASN A 128 -45.25 6.09 11.53
C ASN A 128 -45.15 4.67 12.12
N SER A 129 -44.35 4.53 13.18
CA SER A 129 -44.26 3.39 14.13
C SER A 129 -43.41 2.19 13.65
N THR A 130 -42.52 1.58 14.46
CA THR A 130 -42.39 1.62 15.94
C THR A 130 -40.94 1.38 16.44
N GLN A 131 -40.67 1.77 17.69
CA GLN A 131 -39.40 1.68 18.44
C GLN A 131 -39.26 0.40 19.31
N THR A 132 -38.08 -0.06 19.80
CA THR A 132 -36.69 0.43 19.58
C THR A 132 -35.57 -0.64 19.49
N PRO A 133 -34.99 -1.24 20.57
CA PRO A 133 -33.51 -1.27 20.63
C PRO A 133 -32.85 -2.64 20.89
N SER A 134 -31.59 -2.81 20.48
CA SER A 134 -30.46 -3.09 21.40
C SER A 134 -29.13 -3.43 20.70
N HIS A 135 -28.04 -2.99 21.34
CA HIS A 135 -26.74 -3.65 21.50
C HIS A 135 -26.11 -4.41 20.30
N GLY A 136 -25.01 -3.85 19.76
CA GLY A 136 -24.17 -4.57 18.81
C GLY A 136 -23.24 -5.60 19.46
N ARG A 137 -22.68 -6.47 18.61
CA ARG A 137 -21.36 -7.10 18.80
C ARG A 137 -20.75 -7.42 17.44
N GLU A 138 -19.57 -6.88 17.21
CA GLU A 138 -18.65 -7.30 16.17
C GLU A 138 -18.06 -8.65 16.63
N GLU A 139 -18.37 -9.74 15.92
CA GLU A 139 -17.83 -11.06 16.23
C GLU A 139 -16.47 -11.21 15.53
N ASP A 140 -15.41 -10.96 16.28
CA ASP A 140 -14.01 -11.08 15.86
C ASP A 140 -13.71 -12.39 15.12
N LEU A 141 -12.95 -12.31 14.04
CA LEU A 141 -12.40 -13.52 13.40
C LEU A 141 -11.51 -14.28 14.41
N PRO A 142 -11.59 -15.63 14.45
CA PRO A 142 -10.98 -16.41 15.51
C PRO A 142 -9.44 -16.32 15.52
N VAL A 143 -8.91 -15.70 16.57
CA VAL A 143 -7.47 -15.52 16.90
C VAL A 143 -6.75 -16.87 17.22
N GLN A 144 -7.30 -18.01 16.79
CA GLN A 144 -6.71 -19.35 16.96
C GLN A 144 -5.80 -19.79 15.81
N TRP A 145 -5.92 -19.20 14.62
CA TRP A 145 -5.08 -19.58 13.47
C TRP A 145 -3.71 -18.88 13.43
N SER A 146 -3.59 -17.70 14.05
CA SER A 146 -2.35 -16.92 14.04
C SER A 146 -1.25 -17.50 14.95
N ILE A 147 -1.60 -17.95 16.16
CA ILE A 147 -0.64 -18.45 17.16
C ILE A 147 0.02 -19.76 16.70
N THR A 148 -0.78 -20.68 16.15
CA THR A 148 -0.32 -22.00 15.70
C THR A 148 0.73 -21.90 14.58
N GLY A 149 0.54 -20.96 13.63
CA GLY A 149 1.49 -20.73 12.53
C GLY A 149 2.84 -20.17 13.00
N VAL A 150 2.82 -19.19 13.92
CA VAL A 150 4.04 -18.56 14.43
C VAL A 150 4.93 -19.55 15.19
N VAL A 151 4.34 -20.40 16.04
CA VAL A 151 5.08 -21.43 16.79
C VAL A 151 5.72 -22.45 15.85
N ALA A 152 5.00 -22.92 14.84
CA ALA A 152 5.52 -23.89 13.87
C ALA A 152 6.74 -23.34 13.09
N VAL A 153 6.67 -22.09 12.62
CA VAL A 153 7.78 -21.41 11.91
C VAL A 153 8.97 -21.18 12.85
N GLY A 154 8.73 -20.85 14.12
CA GLY A 154 9.77 -20.71 15.14
C GLY A 154 10.56 -22.00 15.37
N LEU A 155 9.85 -23.12 15.58
CA LEU A 155 10.47 -24.43 15.79
C LEU A 155 11.27 -24.91 14.57
N ALA A 156 10.75 -24.72 13.36
CA ALA A 156 11.47 -25.06 12.13
C ALA A 156 12.81 -24.31 11.99
N LYS A 157 12.83 -23.00 12.29
CA LYS A 157 14.06 -22.19 12.28
C LYS A 157 15.08 -22.67 13.32
N ILE A 158 14.64 -23.04 14.52
CA ILE A 158 15.53 -23.58 15.57
C ILE A 158 16.17 -24.89 15.09
N ILE A 159 15.39 -25.84 14.55
CA ILE A 159 15.88 -27.13 14.05
C ILE A 159 16.90 -26.93 12.92
N LEU A 160 16.61 -26.05 11.95
CA LEU A 160 17.54 -25.76 10.84
C LEU A 160 18.85 -25.15 11.34
N SER A 161 18.78 -24.18 12.26
CA SER A 161 19.99 -23.52 12.80
C SER A 161 20.87 -24.50 13.59
N ALA A 162 20.29 -25.41 14.38
CA ALA A 162 21.02 -26.45 15.10
C ALA A 162 21.74 -27.42 14.13
N ASN A 163 21.07 -27.86 13.06
CA ASN A 163 21.68 -28.73 12.04
C ASN A 163 22.85 -28.05 11.33
N ILE A 164 22.72 -26.78 10.95
CA ILE A 164 23.82 -26.01 10.32
C ILE A 164 25.03 -25.91 11.25
N ILE A 165 24.83 -25.64 12.54
CA ILE A 165 25.92 -25.58 13.53
C ILE A 165 26.60 -26.93 13.70
N LEU A 166 25.82 -28.03 13.78
CA LEU A 166 26.36 -29.39 13.90
C LEU A 166 27.19 -29.79 12.68
N VAL A 167 26.70 -29.53 11.47
CA VAL A 167 27.44 -29.79 10.22
C VAL A 167 28.72 -28.96 10.16
N THR A 168 28.65 -27.67 10.50
CA THR A 168 29.84 -26.79 10.50
C THR A 168 30.91 -27.29 11.49
N ARG A 169 30.51 -27.71 12.69
CA ARG A 169 31.42 -28.31 13.68
C ARG A 169 31.97 -29.67 13.23
N ALA A 170 31.16 -30.50 12.56
CA ALA A 170 31.61 -31.77 11.99
C ALA A 170 32.67 -31.55 10.89
N VAL A 171 32.44 -30.59 9.99
CA VAL A 171 33.41 -30.22 8.94
C VAL A 171 34.68 -29.59 9.52
N GLN A 172 34.58 -28.74 10.55
CA GLN A 172 35.75 -28.19 11.25
C GLN A 172 36.56 -29.26 12.01
N THR A 173 35.90 -30.20 12.68
CA THR A 173 36.58 -31.31 13.38
C THR A 173 37.17 -32.33 12.41
N TRP A 174 36.53 -32.58 11.26
CA TRP A 174 37.06 -33.44 10.21
C TRP A 174 38.27 -32.81 9.50
N SER A 175 38.17 -31.54 9.07
CA SER A 175 39.28 -30.83 8.41
C SER A 175 40.47 -30.57 9.34
N SER A 176 40.25 -30.34 10.64
CA SER A 176 41.35 -30.26 11.61
C SER A 176 42.00 -31.61 11.90
N ARG A 177 41.25 -32.71 11.89
CA ARG A 177 41.83 -34.08 11.90
C ARG A 177 42.63 -34.36 10.63
N GLN A 178 42.12 -33.99 9.46
CA GLN A 178 42.79 -34.18 8.17
C GLN A 178 44.11 -33.39 8.09
N ARG A 179 44.13 -32.12 8.56
CA ARG A 179 45.38 -31.35 8.67
C ARG A 179 46.40 -31.97 9.61
N ARG A 180 45.98 -32.66 10.69
CA ARG A 180 46.90 -33.37 11.61
C ARG A 180 47.46 -34.67 11.04
N GLN A 181 46.95 -35.18 9.91
CA GLN A 181 47.49 -36.36 9.23
C GLN A 181 48.42 -36.00 8.05
N GLN A 182 48.71 -34.70 7.84
CA GLN A 182 49.63 -34.20 6.81
C GLN A 182 50.94 -33.62 7.40
N TRP A 183 51.26 -33.99 8.64
CA TRP A 183 52.53 -33.69 9.35
C TRP A 183 53.05 -34.98 9.99
#